data_AF-M1WBI2-F1
#
_entry.id   AF-M1WBI2-F1
#
_cell.length_a   1.000
_cell.length_b   1.000
_cell.length_c   1.000
_cell.angle_alpha   90.00
_cell.angle_beta   90.00
_cell.angle_gamma   90.00
#
_symmetry.space_group_name_H-M   'P 1'
#
loop_
_entity.id
_entity.type
_entity.pdbx_description
1 polymer ?
#
loop_
_entity_poly.entity_id
_entity_poly.type
_entity_poly.pdbx_seq_one_letter_code
_entity_poly.pdbx_strand_id
1 'polypeptide(L)'
;MTHLTDTATEIIHRKSDVRKKGKTRGWEMLLSHSFRTRLTTGFLKGTPSSDIAPALQHVRACTAQVGHPMLLPIIILSYDLSPTNDQKQRDARDWLRRLENAVSLRNEVEEREQYFQDGLMEVDGLNRDLVECHGHVMWKRPQAYWALVREMEKAMRRFDHGRSRGRQGGEKEPEQGQGQGQGGVEAWRHAERAHHREMDKLHRSMASRLEFYQAKLKGLENYIHTTLERLKVQREALYNIMSQREARLNLEIAGEQRRIAHASKRDGTAMKTISLMGTLFLPGTYLASVFSMTFFNFQESAHPVSVGLWIYFAVTIPITAAIVAVWMWYDRRREKRYAKDDEDLEQSIEKMEKDIMFHLRKRTMSKAHTWNSISAPRS
;
A
#
# COMPACT_ATOMS: atom_id res chain seq x y z
N MET A 1 4.90 -36.35 -48.93
CA MET A 1 4.13 -37.36 -48.17
C MET A 1 4.31 -37.02 -46.69
N THR A 2 3.47 -36.19 -46.10
CA THR A 2 2.16 -36.57 -45.52
C THR A 2 1.17 -35.40 -45.59
N HIS A 3 -0.09 -35.72 -45.91
CA HIS A 3 -1.20 -34.80 -46.07
C HIS A 3 -1.57 -34.10 -44.74
N LEU A 4 -1.25 -32.80 -44.61
CA LEU A 4 -1.74 -31.90 -43.55
C LEU A 4 -3.05 -31.21 -43.98
N THR A 5 -4.05 -32.01 -44.32
CA THR A 5 -5.43 -31.54 -44.51
C THR A 5 -6.36 -32.38 -43.67
N ASP A 6 -6.11 -32.41 -42.35
CA ASP A 6 -7.10 -32.91 -41.41
C ASP A 6 -7.78 -31.72 -40.74
N THR A 7 -9.09 -31.63 -40.94
CA THR A 7 -9.99 -30.63 -40.37
C THR A 7 -10.11 -30.89 -38.87
N ALA A 8 -9.11 -30.49 -38.10
CA ALA A 8 -9.12 -30.63 -36.64
C ALA A 8 -9.12 -29.25 -35.96
N THR A 9 -9.91 -29.09 -34.90
CA THR A 9 -9.86 -27.89 -34.06
C THR A 9 -8.92 -28.15 -32.89
N GLU A 10 -7.81 -27.41 -32.86
CA GLU A 10 -6.85 -27.44 -31.76
C GLU A 10 -7.18 -26.37 -30.71
N ILE A 11 -7.16 -26.77 -29.44
CA ILE A 11 -7.43 -25.93 -28.28
C ILE A 11 -6.24 -26.07 -27.34
N ILE A 12 -5.45 -25.01 -27.20
CA ILE A 12 -4.31 -24.97 -26.30
C ILE A 12 -4.60 -23.92 -25.23
N HIS A 13 -4.75 -24.37 -23.98
CA HIS A 13 -4.96 -23.48 -22.84
C HIS A 13 -3.88 -23.73 -21.79
N ARG A 14 -3.31 -22.64 -21.29
CA ARG A 14 -2.31 -22.67 -20.23
C ARG A 14 -2.65 -21.62 -19.18
N LYS A 15 -2.56 -22.03 -17.92
CA LYS A 15 -2.59 -21.13 -16.79
C LYS A 15 -1.48 -21.48 -15.82
N SER A 16 -0.55 -20.57 -15.61
CA SER A 16 0.48 -20.67 -14.58
C SER A 16 0.30 -19.53 -13.58
N ASP A 17 -0.14 -19.83 -12.36
CA ASP A 17 -0.19 -18.86 -11.27
C ASP A 17 1.16 -18.81 -10.52
N VAL A 18 1.44 -17.65 -9.93
CA VAL A 18 2.63 -17.39 -9.10
C VAL A 18 2.65 -18.30 -7.86
N ARG A 19 3.85 -18.67 -7.39
CA ARG A 19 4.07 -19.53 -6.21
C ARG A 19 3.36 -18.98 -4.96
N LYS A 20 2.56 -19.81 -4.29
CA LYS A 20 2.06 -19.55 -2.92
C LYS A 20 2.59 -20.62 -1.98
N LYS A 21 3.26 -20.23 -0.89
CA LYS A 21 3.80 -21.16 0.14
C LYS A 21 4.64 -22.29 -0.47
N GLY A 22 5.49 -21.98 -1.45
CA GLY A 22 6.37 -22.94 -2.13
C GLY A 22 5.68 -23.83 -3.19
N LYS A 23 4.36 -23.77 -3.37
CA LYS A 23 3.62 -24.56 -4.36
C LYS A 23 3.17 -23.67 -5.53
N THR A 24 3.43 -24.11 -6.76
CA THR A 24 2.83 -23.53 -7.97
C THR A 24 1.39 -24.02 -8.10
N ARG A 25 0.49 -23.17 -8.61
CA ARG A 25 -0.86 -23.58 -9.02
C ARG A 25 -0.95 -23.36 -10.52
N GLY A 26 -1.15 -24.41 -11.28
CA GLY A 26 -1.20 -24.27 -12.72
C GLY A 26 -1.69 -25.51 -13.41
N TRP A 27 -2.15 -25.31 -14.63
CA TRP A 27 -2.61 -26.37 -15.49
C TRP A 27 -2.36 -26.01 -16.96
N GLU A 28 -2.15 -27.05 -17.76
CA GLU A 28 -1.89 -26.99 -19.19
C GLU A 28 -2.76 -28.04 -19.86
N MET A 29 -3.48 -27.63 -20.90
CA MET A 29 -4.40 -28.49 -21.64
C MET A 29 -4.19 -28.31 -23.13
N LEU A 30 -4.13 -29.43 -23.84
CA LEU A 30 -4.17 -29.49 -25.29
C LEU A 30 -5.30 -30.43 -25.69
N LEU A 31 -6.29 -29.93 -26.44
CA LEU A 31 -7.36 -30.73 -27.02
C LEU A 31 -7.31 -30.62 -28.53
N SER A 32 -7.60 -31.71 -29.22
CA SER A 32 -7.82 -31.76 -30.66
C SER A 32 -9.17 -32.43 -30.92
N HIS A 33 -10.00 -31.79 -31.73
CA HIS A 33 -11.29 -32.33 -32.13
C HIS A 33 -11.29 -32.61 -33.63
N SER A 34 -11.53 -33.85 -34.03
CA SER A 34 -11.71 -34.23 -35.43
C SER A 34 -13.18 -34.19 -35.81
N PHE A 35 -13.53 -33.38 -36.81
CA PHE A 35 -14.90 -33.33 -37.32
C PHE A 35 -15.32 -34.64 -38.02
N ARG A 36 -14.36 -35.41 -38.53
CA ARG A 36 -14.61 -36.68 -39.23
C ARG A 36 -14.97 -37.80 -38.26
N THR A 37 -14.17 -37.98 -37.22
CA THR A 37 -14.42 -39.05 -36.23
C THR A 37 -15.34 -38.59 -35.10
N ARG A 38 -15.58 -37.27 -34.99
CA ARG A 38 -16.36 -36.62 -33.93
C ARG A 38 -15.77 -36.84 -32.53
N LEU A 39 -14.49 -37.26 -32.47
CA LEU A 39 -13.77 -37.49 -31.23
C LEU A 39 -12.95 -36.26 -30.85
N THR A 40 -12.99 -35.93 -29.56
CA THR A 40 -12.06 -34.99 -28.94
C THR A 40 -11.03 -35.77 -28.13
N THR A 41 -9.77 -35.69 -28.53
CA THR A 41 -8.64 -36.27 -27.81
C THR A 41 -7.76 -35.17 -27.26
N GLY A 42 -6.98 -35.45 -26.22
CA GLY A 42 -6.15 -34.41 -25.64
C GLY A 42 -5.34 -34.84 -24.43
N PHE A 43 -4.46 -33.94 -24.01
CA PHE A 43 -3.60 -34.08 -22.85
C PHE A 43 -3.87 -32.96 -21.85
N LEU A 44 -3.93 -33.31 -20.57
CA LEU A 44 -4.15 -32.38 -19.47
C LEU A 44 -3.14 -32.64 -18.37
N LYS A 45 -2.42 -31.59 -17.97
CA LYS A 45 -1.46 -31.60 -16.88
C LYS A 45 -1.87 -30.55 -15.86
N GLY A 46 -1.90 -30.91 -14.58
CA GLY A 46 -2.24 -30.00 -13.49
C GLY A 46 -1.38 -30.25 -12.27
N THR A 47 -1.15 -29.21 -11.47
CA THR A 47 -0.52 -29.36 -10.15
C THR A 47 -1.52 -29.90 -9.12
N PRO A 48 -1.08 -30.55 -8.02
CA PRO A 48 -1.99 -31.01 -6.96
C PRO A 48 -2.82 -29.90 -6.29
N SER A 49 -2.35 -28.65 -6.40
CA SER A 49 -3.01 -27.44 -5.91
C SER A 49 -4.05 -26.84 -6.89
N SER A 50 -4.17 -27.41 -8.09
CA SER A 50 -5.13 -26.99 -9.12
C SER A 50 -6.44 -27.77 -8.99
N ASP A 51 -7.54 -27.19 -9.48
CA ASP A 51 -8.87 -27.84 -9.43
C ASP A 51 -9.08 -28.82 -10.59
N ILE A 52 -8.01 -29.35 -11.18
CA ILE A 52 -8.10 -30.27 -12.33
C ILE A 52 -8.69 -31.62 -11.94
N ALA A 53 -8.29 -32.19 -10.80
CA ALA A 53 -8.84 -33.47 -10.33
C ALA A 53 -10.38 -33.42 -10.14
N PRO A 54 -10.94 -32.43 -9.41
CA PRO A 54 -12.40 -32.31 -9.30
C PRO A 54 -13.06 -31.96 -10.64
N ALA A 55 -12.43 -31.16 -11.51
CA ALA A 55 -12.97 -30.90 -12.86
C ALA A 55 -13.09 -32.18 -13.72
N LEU A 56 -12.12 -33.10 -13.63
CA LEU A 56 -12.19 -34.39 -14.31
C LEU A 56 -13.27 -35.30 -13.72
N GLN A 57 -13.47 -35.28 -12.40
CA GLN A 57 -14.58 -35.99 -11.76
C GLN A 57 -15.94 -35.46 -12.23
N HIS A 58 -16.06 -34.14 -12.39
CA HIS A 58 -17.26 -33.51 -12.95
C HIS A 58 -17.52 -33.99 -14.38
N VAL A 59 -16.50 -34.00 -15.24
CA VAL A 59 -16.65 -34.53 -16.62
C VAL A 59 -17.08 -36.00 -16.60
N ARG A 60 -16.51 -36.83 -15.71
CA ARG A 60 -16.91 -38.23 -15.54
C ARG A 60 -18.35 -38.38 -15.07
N ALA A 61 -18.84 -37.49 -14.22
CA ALA A 61 -20.23 -37.50 -13.76
C ALA A 61 -21.20 -37.06 -14.87
N CYS A 62 -20.74 -36.27 -15.84
CA CYS A 62 -21.55 -35.76 -16.95
C CYS A 62 -21.24 -36.44 -18.29
N THR A 63 -20.76 -37.69 -18.29
CA THR A 63 -20.37 -38.43 -19.52
C THR A 63 -21.48 -38.49 -20.57
N ALA A 64 -22.74 -38.61 -20.15
CA ALA A 64 -23.91 -38.60 -21.02
C ALA A 64 -24.10 -37.28 -21.80
N GLN A 65 -23.42 -36.20 -21.39
CA GLN A 65 -23.51 -34.86 -21.99
C GLN A 65 -22.21 -34.47 -22.72
N VAL A 66 -21.22 -35.38 -22.80
CA VAL A 66 -19.95 -35.16 -23.47
C VAL A 66 -20.16 -35.27 -24.98
N GLY A 67 -20.55 -34.15 -25.60
CA GLY A 67 -20.70 -34.06 -27.05
C GLY A 67 -19.97 -32.88 -27.69
N HIS A 68 -19.37 -31.98 -26.90
CA HIS A 68 -18.77 -30.75 -27.42
C HIS A 68 -17.33 -30.55 -26.89
N PRO A 69 -16.34 -30.18 -27.73
CA PRO A 69 -14.93 -30.06 -27.32
C PRO A 69 -14.69 -29.00 -26.24
N MET A 70 -15.56 -27.99 -26.14
CA MET A 70 -15.47 -26.93 -25.12
C MET A 70 -16.04 -27.30 -23.74
N LEU A 71 -16.61 -28.50 -23.56
CA LEU A 71 -17.20 -28.90 -22.28
C LEU A 71 -16.15 -28.89 -21.15
N LEU A 72 -15.04 -29.60 -21.32
CA LEU A 72 -13.95 -29.64 -20.33
C LEU A 72 -13.34 -28.24 -20.08
N PRO A 73 -12.98 -27.44 -21.10
CA PRO A 73 -12.54 -26.05 -20.90
C PRO A 73 -13.50 -25.20 -20.07
N ILE A 74 -14.81 -25.30 -20.33
CA ILE A 74 -15.84 -24.53 -19.61
C ILE A 74 -15.98 -25.02 -18.16
N ILE A 75 -15.90 -26.33 -17.93
CA ILE A 75 -15.90 -26.88 -16.57
C ILE A 75 -14.66 -26.38 -15.81
N ILE A 76 -13.46 -26.44 -16.38
CA ILE A 76 -12.24 -25.92 -15.74
C ILE A 76 -12.42 -24.43 -15.40
N LEU A 77 -12.92 -23.63 -16.34
CA LEU A 77 -13.21 -22.21 -16.12
C LEU A 77 -14.20 -22.00 -14.97
N SER A 78 -15.22 -22.86 -14.83
CA SER A 78 -16.21 -22.78 -13.74
C SER A 78 -15.59 -22.96 -12.35
N TYR A 79 -14.64 -23.89 -12.20
CA TYR A 79 -13.90 -24.08 -10.95
C TYR A 79 -12.95 -22.91 -10.69
N ASP A 80 -12.25 -22.45 -11.74
CA ASP A 80 -11.36 -21.31 -11.66
C ASP A 80 -12.11 -20.01 -11.26
N LEU A 81 -13.38 -19.87 -11.65
CA LEU A 81 -14.31 -18.78 -11.32
C LEU A 81 -15.38 -19.18 -10.28
N SER A 82 -15.07 -20.16 -9.43
CA SER A 82 -15.96 -20.63 -8.36
C SER A 82 -16.51 -19.48 -7.48
N PRO A 83 -17.75 -19.60 -6.95
CA PRO A 83 -18.34 -18.65 -5.99
C PRO A 83 -17.48 -18.38 -4.75
N THR A 84 -16.58 -19.30 -4.40
CA THR A 84 -15.61 -19.09 -3.31
C THR A 84 -14.70 -17.88 -3.56
N ASN A 85 -14.43 -17.52 -4.82
CA ASN A 85 -13.68 -16.31 -5.15
C ASN A 85 -14.53 -15.06 -4.92
N ASP A 86 -15.83 -15.12 -5.22
CA ASP A 86 -16.75 -14.01 -4.99
C ASP A 86 -16.88 -13.73 -3.49
N GLN A 87 -16.90 -14.79 -2.66
CA GLN A 87 -16.89 -14.63 -1.20
C GLN A 87 -15.63 -13.93 -0.71
N LYS A 88 -14.44 -14.33 -1.17
CA LYS A 88 -13.19 -13.65 -0.80
C LYS A 88 -13.17 -12.18 -1.19
N GLN A 89 -13.76 -11.82 -2.33
CA GLN A 89 -13.89 -10.43 -2.75
C GLN A 89 -14.89 -9.66 -1.88
N ARG A 90 -15.96 -10.31 -1.42
CA ARG A 90 -16.88 -9.73 -0.42
C ARG A 90 -16.17 -9.50 0.92
N ASP A 91 -15.47 -10.50 1.43
CA ASP A 91 -14.72 -10.41 2.69
C ASP A 91 -13.67 -9.28 2.64
N ALA A 92 -12.96 -9.13 1.50
CA ALA A 92 -12.00 -8.05 1.29
C ALA A 92 -12.68 -6.66 1.26
N ARG A 93 -13.90 -6.55 0.71
CA ARG A 93 -14.66 -5.29 0.71
C ARG A 93 -15.18 -4.93 2.09
N ASP A 94 -15.62 -5.92 2.88
CA ASP A 94 -16.07 -5.69 4.24
C ASP A 94 -14.91 -5.35 5.17
N TRP A 95 -13.74 -5.95 4.94
CA TRP A 95 -12.50 -5.52 5.59
C TRP A 95 -12.13 -4.09 5.19
N LEU A 96 -12.16 -3.74 3.90
CA LEU A 96 -11.93 -2.36 3.46
C LEU A 96 -12.90 -1.40 4.15
N ARG A 97 -14.19 -1.73 4.25
CA ARG A 97 -15.17 -0.87 4.94
C ARG A 97 -14.78 -0.62 6.41
N ARG A 98 -14.28 -1.63 7.12
CA ARG A 98 -13.76 -1.46 8.49
C ARG A 98 -12.54 -0.54 8.53
N LEU A 99 -11.62 -0.68 7.58
CA LEU A 99 -10.47 0.21 7.45
C LEU A 99 -10.87 1.64 7.09
N GLU A 100 -11.86 1.83 6.22
CA GLU A 100 -12.42 3.15 5.89
C GLU A 100 -13.02 3.83 7.11
N ASN A 101 -13.77 3.09 7.92
CA ASN A 101 -14.33 3.60 9.17
C ASN A 101 -13.22 4.03 10.14
N ALA A 102 -12.16 3.22 10.27
CA ALA A 102 -11.01 3.53 11.10
C ALA A 102 -10.25 4.79 10.62
N VAL A 103 -10.02 4.93 9.31
CA VAL A 103 -9.35 6.10 8.72
C VAL A 103 -10.20 7.37 8.83
N SER A 104 -11.53 7.24 8.67
CA SER A 104 -12.43 8.40 8.59
C SER A 104 -12.67 9.10 9.93
N LEU A 105 -12.30 8.52 11.08
CA LEU A 105 -12.54 9.11 12.42
C LEU A 105 -13.98 9.60 12.63
N ARG A 106 -14.98 8.97 11.98
CA ARG A 106 -16.39 9.29 12.24
C ARG A 106 -16.72 8.82 13.66
N ASN A 107 -17.25 9.72 14.49
CA ASN A 107 -17.64 9.52 15.89
C ASN A 107 -18.76 8.47 16.13
N GLU A 108 -19.00 7.54 15.19
CA GLU A 108 -20.11 6.59 15.20
C GLU A 108 -19.65 5.11 15.29
N VAL A 109 -18.44 4.84 15.81
CA VAL A 109 -17.90 3.46 15.90
C VAL A 109 -17.91 2.97 17.35
N GLU A 110 -18.50 1.78 17.57
CA GLU A 110 -18.47 1.02 18.84
C GLU A 110 -17.03 0.82 19.33
N GLU A 111 -16.80 0.96 20.65
CA GLU A 111 -15.48 0.86 21.32
C GLU A 111 -14.68 -0.41 20.98
N ARG A 112 -15.33 -1.47 20.45
CA ARG A 112 -14.70 -2.75 20.08
C ARG A 112 -13.97 -2.77 18.74
N GLU A 113 -14.23 -1.82 17.84
CA GLU A 113 -13.61 -1.77 16.49
C GLU A 113 -12.52 -0.70 16.37
N GLN A 114 -12.18 -0.05 17.47
CA GLN A 114 -11.20 1.01 17.49
C GLN A 114 -9.77 0.45 17.46
N TYR A 115 -9.01 0.81 16.41
CA TYR A 115 -7.54 0.73 16.38
C TYR A 115 -6.90 1.78 17.32
N PHE A 116 -7.50 1.97 18.49
CA PHE A 116 -7.07 2.88 19.53
C PHE A 116 -6.78 2.03 20.77
N GLN A 117 -5.53 1.62 20.94
CA GLN A 117 -5.03 1.35 22.29
C GLN A 117 -4.52 2.69 22.84
N ASP A 118 -4.95 3.04 24.05
CA ASP A 118 -4.49 4.22 24.81
C ASP A 118 -4.74 5.61 24.18
N GLY A 119 -5.73 5.74 23.28
CA GLY A 119 -6.09 7.03 22.69
C GLY A 119 -5.12 7.52 21.59
N LEU A 120 -4.13 6.71 21.23
CA LEU A 120 -3.30 6.91 20.04
C LEU A 120 -3.79 6.00 18.91
N MET A 121 -4.11 6.60 17.75
CA MET A 121 -4.29 5.82 16.52
C MET A 121 -2.96 5.14 16.15
N GLU A 122 -2.92 3.80 16.12
CA GLU A 122 -1.78 3.04 15.58
C GLU A 122 -1.79 3.10 14.05
N VAL A 123 -1.34 4.24 13.53
CA VAL A 123 -1.21 4.53 12.10
C VAL A 123 -0.44 3.43 11.36
N ASP A 124 0.62 2.87 11.97
CA ASP A 124 1.43 1.81 11.37
C ASP A 124 0.64 0.50 11.20
N GLY A 125 -0.20 0.15 12.18
CA GLY A 125 -1.10 -1.00 12.11
C GLY A 125 -2.12 -0.83 10.99
N LEU A 126 -2.73 0.35 10.88
CA LEU A 126 -3.69 0.65 9.82
C LEU A 126 -3.04 0.65 8.42
N ASN A 127 -1.83 1.18 8.30
CA ASN A 127 -1.09 1.16 7.03
C ASN A 127 -0.76 -0.27 6.60
N ARG A 128 -0.29 -1.12 7.53
CA ARG A 128 -0.05 -2.55 7.28
C ARG A 128 -1.32 -3.23 6.79
N ASP A 129 -2.44 -3.03 7.47
CA ASP A 129 -3.71 -3.68 7.15
C ASP A 129 -4.28 -3.18 5.80
N LEU A 130 -4.12 -1.90 5.45
CA LEU A 130 -4.45 -1.37 4.12
C LEU A 130 -3.62 -2.03 3.00
N VAL A 131 -2.32 -2.25 3.25
CA VAL A 131 -1.42 -2.94 2.30
C VAL A 131 -1.81 -4.42 2.16
N GLU A 132 -2.13 -5.08 3.27
CA GLU A 132 -2.55 -6.48 3.25
C GLU A 132 -3.91 -6.65 2.55
N CYS A 133 -4.87 -5.76 2.81
CA CYS A 133 -6.15 -5.71 2.11
C CYS A 133 -5.96 -5.51 0.60
N HIS A 134 -5.03 -4.64 0.19
CA HIS A 134 -4.67 -4.47 -1.23
C HIS A 134 -4.17 -5.79 -1.85
N GLY A 135 -3.32 -6.53 -1.14
CA GLY A 135 -2.86 -7.86 -1.56
C GLY A 135 -4.01 -8.88 -1.72
N HIS A 136 -4.99 -8.85 -0.82
CA HIS A 136 -6.16 -9.73 -0.87
C HIS A 136 -7.07 -9.44 -2.07
N VAL A 137 -7.32 -8.17 -2.39
CA VAL A 137 -8.10 -7.76 -3.57
C VAL A 137 -7.42 -8.23 -4.86
N MET A 138 -6.08 -8.15 -4.92
CA MET A 138 -5.27 -8.53 -6.08
C MET A 138 -4.97 -10.04 -6.19
N TRP A 139 -5.56 -10.88 -5.33
CA TRP A 139 -5.27 -12.32 -5.26
C TRP A 139 -5.42 -13.07 -6.60
N LYS A 140 -6.37 -12.65 -7.45
CA LYS A 140 -6.56 -13.21 -8.80
C LYS A 140 -6.60 -12.07 -9.82
N ARG A 141 -5.58 -11.99 -10.67
CA ARG A 141 -5.53 -10.99 -11.74
C ARG A 141 -6.56 -11.33 -12.83
N PRO A 142 -7.58 -10.48 -13.09
CA PRO A 142 -8.62 -10.78 -14.08
C PRO A 142 -8.07 -10.91 -15.52
N GLN A 143 -6.96 -10.23 -15.82
CA GLN A 143 -6.28 -10.25 -17.12
C GLN A 143 -5.95 -11.67 -17.63
N ALA A 144 -5.49 -12.55 -16.75
CA ALA A 144 -5.14 -13.93 -17.12
C ALA A 144 -6.39 -14.76 -17.52
N TYR A 145 -7.50 -14.55 -16.81
CA TYR A 145 -8.77 -15.21 -17.14
C TYR A 145 -9.40 -14.63 -18.40
N TRP A 146 -9.27 -13.32 -18.64
CA TRP A 146 -9.69 -12.70 -19.89
C TRP A 146 -8.94 -13.24 -21.10
N ALA A 147 -7.63 -13.46 -20.97
CA ALA A 147 -6.84 -14.10 -22.02
C ALA A 147 -7.35 -15.51 -22.32
N LEU A 148 -7.58 -16.32 -21.28
CA LEU A 148 -8.14 -17.66 -21.42
C LEU A 148 -9.51 -17.63 -22.11
N VAL A 149 -10.44 -16.79 -21.64
CA VAL A 149 -11.80 -16.68 -22.18
C VAL A 149 -11.79 -16.18 -23.63
N ARG A 150 -10.88 -15.29 -23.99
CA ARG A 150 -10.72 -14.83 -25.39
C ARG A 150 -10.26 -15.95 -26.31
N GLU A 151 -9.33 -16.80 -25.87
CA GLU A 151 -8.92 -17.98 -26.64
C GLU A 151 -10.03 -19.04 -26.72
N MET A 152 -10.79 -19.24 -25.63
CA MET A 152 -11.98 -20.09 -25.63
C MET A 152 -13.04 -19.61 -26.63
N GLU A 153 -13.26 -18.30 -26.74
CA GLU A 153 -14.19 -17.71 -27.71
C GLU A 153 -13.71 -17.90 -29.15
N LYS A 154 -12.41 -17.73 -29.41
CA LYS A 154 -11.82 -18.05 -30.73
C LYS A 154 -11.98 -19.53 -31.06
N ALA A 155 -11.76 -20.42 -30.10
CA ALA A 155 -11.96 -21.86 -30.29
C ALA A 155 -13.43 -22.20 -30.59
N MET A 156 -14.38 -21.59 -29.87
CA MET A 156 -15.81 -21.70 -30.15
C MET A 156 -16.16 -21.26 -31.58
N ARG A 157 -15.64 -20.10 -32.02
CA ARG A 157 -15.86 -19.61 -33.39
C ARG A 157 -15.25 -20.53 -34.45
N ARG A 158 -14.02 -21.01 -34.25
CA ARG A 158 -13.36 -21.96 -35.16
C ARG A 158 -14.15 -23.26 -35.28
N PHE A 159 -14.65 -23.77 -34.15
CA PHE A 159 -15.49 -24.96 -34.12
C PHE A 159 -16.77 -24.79 -34.93
N ASP A 160 -17.46 -23.65 -34.76
CA ASP A 160 -18.70 -23.36 -35.48
C ASP A 160 -18.49 -23.23 -37.00
N HIS A 161 -17.38 -22.61 -37.42
CA HIS A 161 -17.00 -22.53 -38.83
C HIS A 161 -16.64 -23.92 -39.40
N GLY A 162 -15.88 -24.72 -38.65
CA GLY A 162 -15.50 -26.08 -39.06
C GLY A 162 -16.71 -26.99 -39.24
N ARG A 163 -17.67 -26.93 -38.32
CA ARG A 163 -18.95 -27.64 -38.41
C ARG A 163 -19.80 -27.17 -39.60
N SER A 164 -19.87 -25.86 -39.84
CA SER A 164 -20.62 -25.29 -40.97
C SER A 164 -20.02 -25.71 -42.32
N ARG A 165 -18.69 -25.80 -42.41
CA ARG A 165 -17.99 -26.35 -43.60
C ARG A 165 -18.23 -27.83 -43.78
N GLY A 166 -18.20 -28.63 -42.71
CA GLY A 166 -18.55 -30.06 -42.76
C GLY A 166 -19.97 -30.29 -43.30
N ARG A 167 -20.92 -29.42 -42.95
CA ARG A 167 -22.30 -29.46 -43.43
C ARG A 167 -22.45 -29.11 -44.92
N GLN A 168 -21.62 -28.21 -45.46
CA GLN A 168 -21.65 -27.81 -46.88
C GLN A 168 -20.78 -28.72 -47.78
N GLY A 169 -19.72 -29.30 -47.23
CA GLY A 169 -18.76 -30.12 -47.97
C GLY A 169 -19.25 -31.54 -48.32
N GLY A 170 -20.44 -31.93 -47.85
CA GLY A 170 -21.01 -33.26 -48.04
C GLY A 170 -20.11 -34.34 -47.42
N GLU A 171 -20.43 -34.80 -46.21
CA GLU A 171 -19.92 -36.11 -45.80
C GLU A 171 -20.31 -37.10 -46.90
N LYS A 172 -19.31 -37.73 -47.55
CA LYS A 172 -19.55 -38.67 -48.65
C LYS A 172 -20.59 -39.68 -48.17
N GLU A 173 -21.74 -39.75 -48.87
CA GLU A 173 -22.71 -40.81 -48.59
C GLU A 173 -21.97 -42.15 -48.58
N PRO A 174 -22.25 -43.03 -47.62
CA PRO A 174 -21.63 -44.34 -47.60
C PRO A 174 -21.81 -44.98 -48.97
N GLU A 175 -20.69 -45.34 -49.62
CA GLU A 175 -20.73 -46.02 -50.92
C GLU A 175 -21.67 -47.22 -50.80
N GLN A 176 -22.61 -47.34 -51.75
CA GLN A 176 -23.60 -48.42 -51.79
C GLN A 176 -22.88 -49.77 -51.82
N GLY A 177 -22.63 -50.35 -50.65
CA GLY A 177 -22.32 -51.76 -50.52
C GLY A 177 -23.53 -52.55 -51.00
N GLN A 178 -23.34 -53.45 -51.95
CA GLN A 178 -24.35 -54.37 -52.47
C GLN A 178 -25.09 -55.03 -51.30
N GLY A 179 -26.29 -54.54 -50.96
CA GLY A 179 -27.11 -55.04 -49.85
C GLY A 179 -27.82 -54.00 -48.98
N GLN A 180 -27.51 -52.70 -49.06
CA GLN A 180 -28.26 -51.66 -48.32
C GLN A 180 -29.39 -51.08 -49.18
N GLY A 181 -30.65 -51.45 -48.87
CA GLY A 181 -31.83 -50.88 -49.51
C GLY A 181 -32.00 -49.38 -49.23
N GLN A 182 -32.86 -48.70 -50.00
CA GLN A 182 -33.18 -47.25 -49.87
C GLN A 182 -33.44 -46.80 -48.42
N GLY A 183 -34.04 -47.67 -47.57
CA GLY A 183 -34.28 -47.38 -46.16
C GLY A 183 -33.03 -47.16 -45.30
N GLY A 184 -31.86 -47.74 -45.66
CA GLY A 184 -30.61 -47.54 -44.93
C GLY A 184 -30.00 -46.15 -45.12
N VAL A 185 -30.10 -45.61 -46.35
CA VAL A 185 -29.62 -44.26 -46.68
C VAL A 185 -30.51 -43.19 -46.03
N GLU A 186 -31.82 -43.40 -46.03
CA GLU A 186 -32.77 -42.51 -45.34
C GLU A 186 -32.57 -42.51 -43.82
N ALA A 187 -32.34 -43.68 -43.22
CA ALA A 187 -32.02 -43.80 -41.80
C ALA A 187 -30.72 -43.06 -41.43
N TRP A 188 -29.67 -43.18 -42.25
CA TRP A 188 -28.41 -42.43 -42.07
C TRP A 188 -28.63 -40.91 -42.16
N ARG A 189 -29.35 -40.42 -43.18
CA ARG A 189 -29.67 -38.99 -43.32
C ARG A 189 -30.53 -38.46 -42.16
N HIS A 190 -31.38 -39.30 -41.57
CA HIS A 190 -32.15 -38.95 -40.37
C HIS A 190 -31.26 -38.86 -39.13
N ALA A 191 -30.36 -39.82 -38.93
CA ALA A 191 -29.39 -39.82 -37.83
C ALA A 191 -28.45 -38.61 -37.91
N GLU A 192 -27.96 -38.27 -39.10
CA GLU A 192 -27.04 -37.15 -39.31
C GLU A 192 -27.71 -35.79 -39.02
N ARG A 193 -28.94 -35.61 -39.49
CA ARG A 193 -29.74 -34.42 -39.16
C ARG A 193 -30.05 -34.32 -37.67
N ALA A 194 -30.29 -35.46 -36.99
CA ALA A 194 -30.49 -35.48 -35.55
C ALA A 194 -29.23 -35.07 -34.79
N HIS A 195 -28.07 -35.62 -35.18
CA HIS A 195 -26.77 -35.28 -34.61
C HIS A 195 -26.43 -33.79 -34.78
N HIS A 196 -26.60 -33.22 -35.98
CA HIS A 196 -26.38 -31.79 -36.20
C HIS A 196 -27.28 -30.91 -35.30
N ARG A 197 -28.55 -31.27 -35.14
CA ARG A 197 -29.47 -30.54 -34.25
C ARG A 197 -29.03 -30.61 -32.78
N GLU A 198 -28.54 -31.77 -32.34
CA GLU A 198 -28.01 -31.95 -31.00
C GLU A 198 -26.73 -31.14 -30.79
N MET A 199 -25.79 -31.21 -31.74
CA MET A 199 -24.57 -30.41 -31.71
C MET A 199 -24.86 -28.90 -31.68
N ASP A 200 -25.84 -28.42 -32.45
CA ASP A 200 -26.27 -27.02 -32.43
C ASP A 200 -26.82 -26.61 -31.04
N LYS A 201 -27.58 -27.49 -30.39
CA LYS A 201 -28.05 -27.26 -29.02
C LYS A 201 -26.89 -27.20 -28.03
N LEU A 202 -25.94 -28.14 -28.12
CA LEU A 202 -24.76 -28.18 -27.26
C LEU A 202 -23.88 -26.94 -27.47
N HIS A 203 -23.63 -26.55 -28.72
CA HIS A 203 -22.83 -25.39 -29.06
C HIS A 203 -23.43 -24.10 -28.49
N ARG A 204 -24.74 -23.87 -28.70
CA ARG A 204 -25.46 -22.74 -28.08
C ARG A 204 -25.35 -22.77 -26.56
N SER A 205 -25.53 -23.93 -25.95
CA SER A 205 -25.42 -24.11 -24.51
C SER A 205 -24.01 -23.79 -23.98
N MET A 206 -22.96 -24.13 -24.71
CA MET A 206 -21.57 -23.78 -24.37
C MET A 206 -21.28 -22.29 -24.57
N ALA A 207 -21.82 -21.68 -25.63
CA ALA A 207 -21.72 -20.25 -25.89
C ALA A 207 -22.35 -19.44 -24.75
N SER A 208 -23.59 -19.76 -24.37
CA SER A 208 -24.28 -19.06 -23.28
C SER A 208 -23.56 -19.21 -21.92
N ARG A 209 -22.95 -20.37 -21.65
CA ARG A 209 -22.11 -20.55 -20.45
C ARG A 209 -20.86 -19.69 -20.49
N LEU A 210 -20.21 -19.59 -21.65
CA LEU A 210 -19.02 -18.75 -21.82
C LEU A 210 -19.36 -17.26 -21.67
N GLU A 211 -20.48 -16.80 -22.26
CA GLU A 211 -21.01 -15.44 -22.10
C GLU A 211 -21.33 -15.13 -20.63
N PHE A 212 -21.93 -16.06 -19.90
CA PHE A 212 -22.15 -15.91 -18.46
C PHE A 212 -20.84 -15.70 -17.70
N TYR A 213 -19.79 -16.48 -17.98
CA TYR A 213 -18.50 -16.31 -17.33
C TYR A 213 -17.78 -15.02 -17.76
N GLN A 214 -17.97 -14.55 -18.99
CA GLN A 214 -17.51 -13.23 -19.43
C GLN A 214 -18.16 -12.11 -18.62
N ALA A 215 -19.48 -12.14 -18.47
CA ALA A 215 -20.20 -11.17 -17.65
C ALA A 215 -19.73 -11.21 -16.19
N LYS A 216 -19.53 -12.40 -15.63
CA LYS A 216 -18.98 -12.59 -14.29
C LYS A 216 -17.57 -12.00 -14.14
N LEU A 217 -16.68 -12.25 -15.10
CA LEU A 217 -15.32 -11.70 -15.11
C LEU A 217 -15.31 -10.17 -15.18
N LYS A 218 -16.17 -9.60 -16.02
CA LYS A 218 -16.35 -8.14 -16.11
C LYS A 218 -16.80 -7.54 -14.77
N GLY A 219 -17.74 -8.21 -14.10
CA GLY A 219 -18.16 -7.83 -12.75
C GLY A 219 -16.98 -7.85 -11.76
N LEU A 220 -16.22 -8.94 -11.72
CA LEU A 220 -15.04 -9.09 -10.87
C LEU A 220 -13.98 -8.01 -11.13
N GLU A 221 -13.71 -7.69 -12.40
CA GLU A 221 -12.77 -6.64 -12.78
C GLU A 221 -13.22 -5.26 -12.27
N ASN A 222 -14.50 -4.92 -12.45
CA ASN A 222 -15.06 -3.68 -11.93
C ASN A 222 -14.97 -3.61 -10.39
N TYR A 223 -15.22 -4.73 -9.70
CA TYR A 223 -15.09 -4.78 -8.24
C TYR A 223 -13.65 -4.58 -7.78
N ILE A 224 -12.69 -5.21 -8.45
CA ILE A 224 -11.27 -5.03 -8.15
C ILE A 224 -10.90 -3.56 -8.36
N HIS A 225 -11.24 -2.98 -9.51
CA HIS A 225 -10.94 -1.58 -9.83
C HIS A 225 -11.49 -0.61 -8.79
N THR A 226 -12.80 -0.70 -8.49
CA THR A 226 -13.45 0.19 -7.52
C THR A 226 -12.90 0.03 -6.10
N THR A 227 -12.57 -1.19 -5.68
CA THR A 227 -12.01 -1.47 -4.35
C THR A 227 -10.58 -0.94 -4.23
N LEU A 228 -9.78 -1.04 -5.30
CA LEU A 228 -8.43 -0.48 -5.34
C LEU A 228 -8.41 1.04 -5.30
N GLU A 229 -9.31 1.71 -6.03
CA GLU A 229 -9.44 3.17 -5.97
C GLU A 229 -9.85 3.63 -4.57
N ARG A 230 -10.79 2.95 -3.92
CA ARG A 230 -11.15 3.23 -2.53
C ARG A 230 -9.97 3.04 -1.57
N LEU A 231 -9.22 1.94 -1.68
CA LEU A 231 -8.00 1.70 -0.91
C LEU A 231 -6.97 2.81 -1.11
N LYS A 232 -6.80 3.30 -2.35
CA LYS A 232 -5.89 4.40 -2.67
C LYS A 232 -6.30 5.68 -1.95
N VAL A 233 -7.58 6.04 -2.00
CA VAL A 233 -8.12 7.21 -1.27
C VAL A 233 -7.86 7.08 0.23
N GLN A 234 -8.07 5.90 0.82
CA GLN A 234 -7.80 5.69 2.25
C GLN A 234 -6.32 5.82 2.61
N ARG A 235 -5.43 5.32 1.75
CA ARG A 235 -3.98 5.45 1.95
C ARG A 235 -3.55 6.91 1.89
N GLU A 236 -4.07 7.68 0.93
CA GLU A 236 -3.82 9.12 0.83
C GLU A 236 -4.36 9.89 2.05
N ALA A 237 -5.54 9.53 2.55
CA ALA A 237 -6.09 10.09 3.78
C ALA A 237 -5.19 9.79 4.99
N LEU A 238 -4.70 8.56 5.13
CA LEU A 238 -3.78 8.18 6.19
C LEU A 238 -2.45 8.96 6.13
N TYR A 239 -1.87 9.14 4.93
CA TYR A 239 -0.69 9.98 4.75
C TYR A 239 -0.93 11.43 5.17
N ASN A 240 -2.09 11.98 4.87
CA ASN A 240 -2.46 13.33 5.30
C ASN A 240 -2.58 13.43 6.83
N ILE A 241 -3.17 12.43 7.49
CA ILE A 241 -3.26 12.36 8.96
C ILE A 241 -1.86 12.29 9.59
N MET A 242 -0.97 11.46 9.05
CA MET A 242 0.42 11.37 9.49
C MET A 242 1.14 12.72 9.40
N SER A 243 1.07 13.38 8.24
CA SER A 243 1.70 14.69 8.05
C SER A 243 1.16 15.75 9.01
N GLN A 244 -0.16 15.73 9.30
CA GLN A 244 -0.76 16.63 10.28
C GLN A 244 -0.25 16.35 11.71
N ARG A 245 -0.11 15.07 12.07
CA ARG A 245 0.40 14.66 13.37
C ARG A 245 1.87 15.04 13.56
N GLU A 246 2.71 14.80 12.56
CA GLU A 246 4.11 15.24 12.55
C GLU A 246 4.24 16.75 12.71
N ALA A 247 3.42 17.54 11.99
CA ALA A 247 3.40 18.98 12.13
C ALA A 247 3.02 19.43 13.54
N ARG A 248 2.04 18.78 14.17
CA ARG A 248 1.63 19.06 15.56
C ARG A 248 2.73 18.72 16.57
N LEU A 249 3.38 17.56 16.42
CA LEU A 249 4.50 17.16 17.28
C LEU A 249 5.67 18.13 17.16
N ASN A 250 6.00 18.57 15.94
CA ASN A 250 7.06 19.56 15.74
C ASN A 250 6.75 20.90 16.42
N LEU A 251 5.48 21.34 16.43
CA LEU A 251 5.06 22.54 17.16
C LEU A 251 5.17 22.37 18.68
N GLU A 252 4.79 21.20 19.20
CA GLU A 252 4.91 20.89 20.63
C GLU A 252 6.37 20.87 21.07
N ILE A 253 7.24 20.20 20.31
CA ILE A 253 8.70 20.22 20.53
C ILE A 253 9.23 21.66 20.49
N ALA A 254 8.84 22.47 19.50
CA ALA A 254 9.26 23.87 19.43
C ALA A 254 8.82 24.68 20.68
N GLY A 255 7.61 24.42 21.18
CA GLY A 255 7.10 25.00 22.43
C GLY A 255 7.92 24.59 23.66
N GLU A 256 8.28 23.32 23.76
CA GLU A 256 9.16 22.81 24.83
C GLU A 256 10.58 23.39 24.74
N GLN A 257 11.15 23.45 23.53
CA GLN A 257 12.45 24.07 23.28
C GLN A 257 12.47 25.53 23.72
N ARG A 258 11.37 26.27 23.47
CA ARG A 258 11.21 27.65 23.97
C ARG A 258 11.24 27.73 25.49
N ARG A 259 10.56 26.80 26.18
CA ARG A 259 10.57 26.75 27.66
C ARG A 259 11.96 26.44 28.19
N ILE A 260 12.66 25.49 27.58
CA ILE A 260 14.05 25.14 27.95
C ILE A 260 14.97 26.33 27.73
N ALA A 261 14.90 27.00 26.57
CA ALA A 261 15.70 28.19 26.29
C ALA A 261 15.47 29.31 27.32
N HIS A 262 14.21 29.55 27.70
CA HIS A 262 13.89 30.55 28.72
C HIS A 262 14.45 30.19 30.10
N ALA A 263 14.39 28.91 30.50
CA ALA A 263 15.00 28.43 31.73
C ALA A 263 16.54 28.57 31.69
N SER A 264 17.17 28.18 30.59
CA SER A 264 18.62 28.31 30.36
C SER A 264 19.09 29.76 30.39
N LYS A 265 18.30 30.72 29.89
CA LYS A 265 18.62 32.16 29.97
C LYS A 265 18.70 32.64 31.42
N ARG A 266 17.77 32.18 32.27
CA ARG A 266 17.76 32.47 33.71
C ARG A 266 18.98 31.86 34.41
N ASP A 267 19.30 30.61 34.09
CA ASP A 267 20.46 29.91 34.64
C ASP A 267 21.78 30.59 34.19
N GLY A 268 21.82 31.11 32.95
CA GLY A 268 22.92 31.93 32.45
C GLY A 268 23.14 33.23 33.24
N THR A 269 22.07 33.87 33.73
CA THR A 269 22.19 35.04 34.61
C THR A 269 22.80 34.67 35.96
N ALA A 270 22.38 33.54 36.55
CA ALA A 270 22.98 33.06 37.80
C ALA A 270 24.47 32.73 37.63
N MET A 271 24.85 32.14 36.49
CA MET A 271 26.24 31.84 36.18
C MET A 271 27.10 33.11 36.05
N LYS A 272 26.56 34.19 35.47
CA LYS A 272 27.23 35.50 35.45
C LYS A 272 27.48 36.04 36.86
N THR A 273 26.53 35.91 37.78
CA THR A 273 26.69 36.36 39.17
C THR A 273 27.80 35.60 39.91
N ILE A 274 27.89 34.28 39.72
CA ILE A 274 28.96 33.46 40.32
C ILE A 274 30.33 33.87 39.75
N SER A 275 30.41 34.07 38.43
CA SER A 275 31.64 34.51 37.78
C SER A 275 32.09 35.88 38.29
N LEU A 276 31.15 36.82 38.53
CA LEU A 276 31.44 38.13 39.12
C LEU A 276 31.98 38.03 40.55
N MET A 277 31.41 37.16 41.38
CA MET A 277 31.94 36.92 42.74
C MET A 277 33.35 36.33 42.68
N GLY A 278 33.61 35.40 41.76
CA GLY A 278 34.94 34.83 41.52
C GLY A 278 35.97 35.88 41.11
N THR A 279 35.63 36.79 40.19
CA THR A 279 36.55 37.86 39.75
C THR A 279 36.83 38.90 40.83
N LEU A 280 35.91 39.12 41.77
CA LEU A 280 36.12 39.98 42.93
C LEU A 280 37.02 39.34 44.00
N PHE A 281 36.84 38.04 44.29
CA PHE A 281 37.55 37.38 45.39
C PHE A 281 38.93 36.80 45.03
N LEU A 282 39.15 36.38 43.77
CA LEU A 282 40.42 35.78 43.33
C LEU A 282 41.66 36.68 43.51
N PRO A 283 41.64 37.97 43.14
CA PRO A 283 42.82 38.84 43.28
C PRO A 283 43.15 39.11 44.74
N GLY A 284 42.13 39.37 45.55
CA GLY A 284 42.28 39.64 46.99
C GLY A 284 42.81 38.43 47.76
N THR A 285 42.33 37.23 47.45
CA THR A 285 42.81 35.97 48.06
C THR A 285 44.22 35.61 47.62
N TYR A 286 44.55 35.75 46.34
CA TYR A 286 45.90 35.52 45.83
C TYR A 286 46.93 36.47 46.48
N LEU A 287 46.63 37.77 46.50
CA LEU A 287 47.50 38.77 47.13
C LEU A 287 47.61 38.54 48.64
N ALA A 288 46.53 38.19 49.33
CA ALA A 288 46.57 37.85 50.75
C ALA A 288 47.53 36.67 51.03
N SER A 289 47.52 35.63 50.19
CA SER A 289 48.47 34.52 50.31
C SER A 289 49.92 34.94 50.08
N VAL A 290 50.18 35.76 49.05
CA VAL A 290 51.53 36.23 48.71
C VAL A 290 52.11 37.13 49.81
N PHE A 291 51.31 38.06 50.32
CA PHE A 291 51.71 38.95 51.41
C PHE A 291 51.78 38.23 52.78
N SER A 292 50.96 37.19 53.00
CA SER A 292 51.03 36.35 54.20
C SER A 292 52.34 35.57 54.28
N MET A 293 52.94 35.20 53.15
CA MET A 293 54.20 34.45 53.10
C MET A 293 55.44 35.34 53.27
N THR A 294 55.33 36.65 53.04
CA THR A 294 56.52 37.53 52.86
C THR A 294 56.57 38.73 53.82
N PHE A 295 55.45 39.15 54.44
CA PHE A 295 55.38 40.44 55.14
C PHE A 295 55.12 40.39 56.65
N PHE A 296 54.72 39.24 57.23
CA PHE A 296 54.53 39.07 58.68
C PHE A 296 55.75 38.43 59.33
N ASN A 297 56.80 39.22 59.56
CA ASN A 297 57.90 38.80 60.44
C ASN A 297 57.64 39.36 61.85
N PHE A 298 57.05 38.55 62.73
CA PHE A 298 56.85 38.89 64.15
C PHE A 298 58.18 38.74 64.90
N GLN A 299 59.14 39.63 64.65
CA GLN A 299 60.28 39.76 65.57
C GLN A 299 59.84 40.58 66.80
N GLU A 300 60.09 40.00 67.96
CA GLU A 300 59.67 40.43 69.28
C GLU A 300 59.97 41.91 69.55
N SER A 301 58.96 42.77 69.51
CA SER A 301 58.58 43.69 70.60
C SER A 301 57.55 44.74 70.15
N ALA A 302 56.31 44.55 70.63
CA ALA A 302 55.36 45.59 71.01
C ALA A 302 54.71 46.52 69.96
N HIS A 303 54.49 46.10 68.71
CA HIS A 303 53.43 46.69 67.87
C HIS A 303 52.61 45.61 67.15
N PRO A 304 51.32 45.40 67.50
CA PRO A 304 50.54 44.27 66.98
C PRO A 304 50.03 44.45 65.54
N VAL A 305 50.39 45.52 64.83
CA VAL A 305 49.96 45.74 63.43
C VAL A 305 51.12 46.38 62.66
N SER A 306 51.61 45.73 61.60
CA SER A 306 52.68 46.30 60.78
C SER A 306 52.14 47.53 60.02
N VAL A 307 52.91 48.63 60.04
CA VAL A 307 52.56 49.90 59.38
C VAL A 307 52.41 49.76 57.84
N GLY A 308 52.85 48.62 57.27
CA GLY A 308 52.76 48.29 55.84
C GLY A 308 51.41 47.76 55.37
N LEU A 309 50.42 47.57 56.25
CA LEU A 309 49.09 47.03 55.89
C LEU A 309 48.36 47.90 54.84
N TRP A 310 48.68 49.20 54.77
CA TRP A 310 48.13 50.09 53.75
C TRP A 310 48.62 49.77 52.32
N ILE A 311 49.82 49.19 52.16
CA ILE A 311 50.36 48.79 50.84
C ILE A 311 49.54 47.66 50.24
N TYR A 312 49.04 46.73 51.07
CA TYR A 312 48.11 45.69 50.62
C TYR A 312 46.86 46.31 50.00
N PHE A 313 46.23 47.29 50.65
CA PHE A 313 45.06 47.97 50.09
C PHE A 313 45.41 48.83 48.87
N ALA A 314 46.55 49.52 48.88
CA ALA A 314 47.01 50.35 47.78
C ALA A 314 47.30 49.57 46.49
N VAL A 315 47.64 48.28 46.59
CA VAL A 315 47.91 47.39 45.44
C VAL A 315 46.68 46.55 45.07
N THR A 316 45.97 46.01 46.05
CA THR A 316 44.84 45.09 45.82
C THR A 316 43.64 45.79 45.19
N ILE A 317 43.30 47.00 45.64
CA ILE A 317 42.15 47.77 45.13
C ILE A 317 42.29 48.09 43.63
N PRO A 318 43.40 48.71 43.15
CA PRO A 318 43.53 49.04 41.74
C PRO A 318 43.64 47.81 40.83
N ILE A 319 44.30 46.73 41.28
CA ILE A 319 44.38 45.48 40.51
C ILE A 319 42.99 44.85 40.37
N THR A 320 42.22 44.77 41.46
CA THR A 320 40.85 44.24 41.43
C THR A 320 39.95 45.12 40.55
N ALA A 321 40.07 46.45 40.66
CA ALA A 321 39.34 47.38 39.81
C ALA A 321 39.68 47.22 38.33
N ALA A 322 40.96 47.00 37.98
CA ALA A 322 41.39 46.76 36.61
C ALA A 322 40.80 45.44 36.05
N ILE A 323 40.82 44.36 36.84
CA ILE A 323 40.27 43.06 36.44
C ILE A 323 38.75 43.16 36.23
N VAL A 324 38.02 43.80 37.16
CA VAL A 324 36.57 44.03 37.04
C VAL A 324 36.26 44.93 35.85
N ALA A 325 37.04 45.99 35.61
CA ALA A 325 36.83 46.88 34.48
C ALA A 325 37.03 46.16 33.13
N VAL A 326 38.07 45.32 33.02
CA VAL A 326 38.31 44.49 31.82
C VAL A 326 37.18 43.48 31.64
N TRP A 327 36.74 42.82 32.71
CA TRP A 327 35.61 41.89 32.66
C TRP A 327 34.30 42.60 32.25
N MET A 328 33.96 43.74 32.86
CA MET A 328 32.77 44.52 32.49
C MET A 328 32.84 45.02 31.04
N TRP A 329 34.03 45.41 30.56
CA TRP A 329 34.21 45.81 29.17
C TRP A 329 34.00 44.63 28.22
N TYR A 330 34.54 43.46 28.55
CA TYR A 330 34.40 42.25 27.76
C TYR A 330 32.96 41.71 27.75
N ASP A 331 32.32 41.69 28.92
CA ASP A 331 30.93 41.27 29.10
C ASP A 331 29.98 42.21 28.35
N ARG A 332 30.08 43.53 28.53
CA ARG A 332 29.30 44.52 27.76
C ARG A 332 29.49 44.40 26.25
N ARG A 333 30.70 44.08 25.79
CA ARG A 333 30.98 43.92 24.35
C ARG A 333 30.41 42.60 23.80
N ARG A 334 30.37 41.55 24.62
CA ARG A 334 29.71 40.27 24.28
C ARG A 334 28.19 40.38 24.33
N GLU A 335 27.63 41.06 25.30
CA GLU A 335 26.18 41.27 25.43
C GLU A 335 25.59 41.95 24.19
N LYS A 336 26.28 42.93 23.61
CA LYS A 336 25.83 43.57 22.35
C LYS A 336 25.79 42.62 21.16
N ARG A 337 26.69 41.62 21.13
CA ARG A 337 26.70 40.59 20.08
C ARG A 337 25.60 39.56 20.34
N TYR A 338 25.50 39.07 21.56
CA TYR A 338 24.45 38.12 21.95
C TYR A 338 23.04 38.71 21.86
N ALA A 339 22.84 40.00 22.15
CA ALA A 339 21.54 40.66 22.00
C ALA A 339 21.11 40.71 20.53
N LYS A 340 22.05 40.96 19.61
CA LYS A 340 21.78 40.93 18.18
C LYS A 340 21.50 39.52 17.68
N ASP A 341 22.28 38.54 18.14
CA ASP A 341 22.08 37.13 17.81
C ASP A 341 20.72 36.62 18.37
N ASP A 342 20.32 37.03 19.58
CA ASP A 342 19.00 36.75 20.18
C ASP A 342 17.87 37.38 19.35
N GLU A 343 18.01 38.64 18.93
CA GLU A 343 17.01 39.36 18.13
C GLU A 343 16.85 38.74 16.73
N ASP A 344 17.96 38.38 16.09
CA ASP A 344 17.96 37.66 14.81
C ASP A 344 17.32 36.26 14.96
N LEU A 345 17.58 35.57 16.08
CA LEU A 345 16.98 34.26 16.40
C LEU A 345 15.47 34.38 16.64
N GLU A 346 15.01 35.33 17.45
CA GLU A 346 13.58 35.59 17.70
C GLU A 346 12.83 35.92 16.41
N GLN A 347 13.41 36.76 15.55
CA GLN A 347 12.84 37.07 14.23
C GLN A 347 12.75 35.83 13.34
N SER A 348 13.79 34.98 13.35
CA SER A 348 13.79 33.73 12.57
C SER A 348 12.72 32.74 13.04
N ILE A 349 12.51 32.64 14.36
CA ILE A 349 11.50 31.79 14.99
C ILE A 349 10.10 32.32 14.69
N GLU A 350 9.84 33.62 14.87
CA GLU A 350 8.55 34.22 14.53
C GLU A 350 8.19 34.04 13.07
N LYS A 351 9.17 34.22 12.17
CA LYS A 351 8.98 34.03 10.74
C LYS A 351 8.61 32.58 10.43
N MET A 352 9.30 31.63 11.06
CA MET A 352 8.99 30.20 10.94
C MET A 352 7.59 29.87 11.48
N GLU A 353 7.19 30.41 12.63
CA GLU A 353 5.87 30.20 13.22
C GLU A 353 4.75 30.76 12.32
N LYS A 354 4.91 31.99 11.82
CA LYS A 354 3.98 32.61 10.87
C LYS A 354 3.84 31.79 9.58
N ASP A 355 4.95 31.29 9.04
CA ASP A 355 4.96 30.49 7.81
C ASP A 355 4.28 29.12 8.02
N ILE A 356 4.57 28.45 9.14
CA ILE A 356 3.90 27.20 9.52
C ILE A 356 2.40 27.43 9.71
N MET A 357 2.01 28.48 10.44
CA MET A 357 0.60 28.81 10.69
C MET A 357 -0.14 29.18 9.41
N PHE A 358 0.52 29.89 8.48
CA PHE A 358 0.00 30.18 7.15
C PHE A 358 -0.24 28.90 6.33
N HIS A 359 0.75 28.00 6.30
CA HIS A 359 0.64 26.71 5.62
C HIS A 359 -0.44 25.80 6.20
N LEU A 360 -0.60 25.77 7.53
CA LEU A 360 -1.69 25.06 8.21
C LEU A 360 -3.05 25.65 7.83
N ARG A 361 -3.23 26.98 7.94
CA ARG A 361 -4.48 27.68 7.61
C ARG A 361 -4.90 27.43 6.16
N LYS A 362 -3.96 27.50 5.22
CA LYS A 362 -4.19 27.23 3.79
C LYS A 362 -4.67 25.79 3.55
N ARG A 363 -4.10 24.79 4.24
CA ARG A 363 -4.52 23.39 4.13
C ARG A 363 -5.90 23.14 4.75
N THR A 364 -6.24 23.77 5.87
CA THR A 364 -7.58 23.68 6.46
C THR A 364 -8.67 24.33 5.60
N MET A 365 -8.38 25.48 4.98
CA MET A 365 -9.35 26.18 4.10
C MET A 365 -9.58 25.43 2.78
N SER A 366 -8.56 24.73 2.26
CA SER A 366 -8.69 23.90 1.05
C SER A 366 -9.73 22.78 1.20
N LYS A 367 -9.89 22.20 2.41
CA LYS A 367 -10.93 21.19 2.70
C LYS A 367 -12.37 21.76 2.72
N ALA A 368 -12.54 23.06 2.94
CA ALA A 368 -13.87 23.68 2.97
C ALA A 368 -14.44 23.99 1.57
N HIS A 369 -13.59 24.09 0.54
CA HIS A 369 -14.01 24.51 -0.80
C HIS A 369 -14.41 23.37 -1.76
N THR A 370 -14.13 22.10 -1.45
CA THR A 370 -14.48 20.98 -2.33
C THR A 370 -15.94 20.53 -2.24
N TRP A 371 -16.72 20.98 -1.25
CA TRP A 371 -18.16 20.64 -1.11
C TRP A 371 -19.11 21.59 -1.87
N ASN A 372 -18.65 22.75 -2.33
CA ASN A 372 -19.50 23.77 -2.95
C ASN A 372 -19.48 23.80 -4.48
N SER A 373 -18.82 22.85 -5.15
CA SER A 373 -18.83 22.74 -6.61
C SER A 373 -19.71 21.59 -7.13
N ILE A 374 -20.88 21.37 -6.51
CA ILE A 374 -21.96 20.63 -7.18
C ILE A 374 -22.60 21.61 -8.16
N SER A 375 -22.26 21.46 -9.44
CA SER A 375 -22.95 22.14 -10.54
C SER A 375 -24.44 21.79 -10.48
N ALA A 376 -25.29 22.81 -10.43
CA ALA A 376 -26.74 22.67 -10.52
C ALA A 376 -27.14 21.89 -11.79
N PRO A 377 -28.15 21.01 -11.73
CA PRO A 377 -28.63 20.32 -12.91
C PRO A 377 -29.22 21.34 -13.88
N ARG A 378 -28.71 21.35 -15.13
CA ARG A 378 -29.35 22.06 -16.23
C ARG A 378 -30.65 21.33 -16.55
N SER A 379 -31.76 22.07 -16.41
CA SER A 379 -33.13 21.70 -16.83
C SER A 379 -33.23 21.46 -18.33
#